data_AF-A0A6U2Z028-F1
#
_entry.id   AF-A0A6U2Z028-F1
#
_cell.length_a   1.000
_cell.length_b   1.000
_cell.length_c   1.000
_cell.angle_alpha   90.00
_cell.angle_beta   90.00
_cell.angle_gamma   90.00
#
_symmetry.space_group_name_H-M   'P 1'
#
loop_
_entity.id
_entity.type
_entity.pdbx_description
1 polymer ?
#
loop_
_entity_poly.entity_id
_entity_poly.type
_entity_poly.pdbx_seq_one_letter_code
_entity_poly.pdbx_strand_id
1 'polypeptide(L)'
;MFWRVWRRRMTNRPQGMLVSRRGLKIDVADMARGIIDGKRGMLSRAITLVESSHPKHQEKAYQLFETLSNADFKEKTDAAQKKRFRLGITGPPGAGKSTFIASLGMLLLNRGHKVAVLAIDPSSTRTGGSILGDKTRMHDLSLEENAYIRPSPSGGHLGGIAQATAESASLCEAAGFDMTIIETVGVGQSETAVSEMVDMVLLLMPPAAGDDIQGMKKGIVELADLLVVNKADGELQAKARHTQSDYRHALQLLRPKYPFWSPKVLRCSSLPPTNKERGVDDSIAAVWDTVGEFREALEASHTIEMIRKTQREQMMWREIESQVRWLADNSTDPFLLSELKQVHIALGENRLAPRHAARRVLKALLKAGTVL
;
A
#
# COMPACT_ATOMS: atom_id res chain seq x y z
N MET A 1 -31.82 -33.89 4.11
CA MET A 1 -31.12 -35.03 3.48
C MET A 1 -30.13 -34.62 2.38
N PHE A 2 -29.60 -33.38 2.39
CA PHE A 2 -28.65 -32.88 1.37
C PHE A 2 -27.25 -32.54 1.93
N TRP A 3 -27.03 -32.71 3.24
CA TRP A 3 -25.77 -32.33 3.93
C TRP A 3 -24.82 -33.49 4.26
N ARG A 4 -25.21 -34.75 4.01
CA ARG A 4 -24.40 -35.95 4.33
C ARG A 4 -23.68 -36.59 3.13
N VAL A 5 -23.98 -36.18 1.90
CA VAL A 5 -23.40 -36.77 0.67
C VAL A 5 -22.12 -36.05 0.21
N TRP A 6 -21.88 -34.80 0.65
CA TRP A 6 -20.71 -34.03 0.25
C TRP A 6 -19.41 -34.39 1.00
N ARG A 7 -19.50 -35.11 2.13
CA ARG A 7 -18.35 -35.46 2.99
C ARG A 7 -17.60 -36.74 2.58
N ARG A 8 -18.04 -37.47 1.55
CA ARG A 8 -17.51 -38.82 1.22
C ARG A 8 -16.76 -38.92 -0.12
N ARG A 9 -16.46 -37.79 -0.79
CA ARG A 9 -15.78 -37.74 -2.10
C ARG A 9 -14.40 -37.06 -2.11
N MET A 10 -13.72 -36.95 -0.97
CA MET A 10 -12.35 -36.43 -0.87
C MET A 10 -11.35 -37.42 -0.25
N THR A 11 -11.39 -38.68 -0.67
CA THR A 11 -10.36 -39.66 -0.33
C THR A 11 -9.93 -40.38 -1.60
N ASN A 12 -9.03 -39.75 -2.36
CA ASN A 12 -7.97 -40.40 -3.14
C ASN A 12 -7.29 -39.32 -3.99
N ARG A 13 -6.17 -38.79 -3.50
CA ARG A 13 -5.15 -38.15 -4.32
C ARG A 13 -3.81 -38.80 -3.99
N PRO A 14 -2.96 -39.07 -5.00
CA PRO A 14 -1.75 -39.85 -4.85
C PRO A 14 -0.71 -39.12 -3.99
N GLN A 15 0.02 -39.91 -3.18
CA GLN A 15 1.10 -39.48 -2.30
C GLN A 15 2.26 -38.87 -3.11
N GLY A 16 2.32 -37.55 -3.17
CA GLY A 16 3.54 -36.80 -3.47
C GLY A 16 4.14 -36.28 -2.17
N MET A 17 5.47 -36.45 -2.01
CA MET A 17 6.32 -36.03 -0.89
C MET A 17 5.73 -34.89 -0.01
N LEU A 18 5.20 -35.27 1.15
CA LEU A 18 4.92 -34.35 2.25
C LEU A 18 6.24 -33.97 2.92
N VAL A 19 6.80 -32.83 2.50
CA VAL A 19 7.77 -32.11 3.34
C VAL A 19 7.08 -31.80 4.67
N SER A 20 7.61 -32.33 5.77
CA SER A 20 6.99 -32.24 7.07
C SER A 20 6.73 -30.77 7.45
N ARG A 21 5.46 -30.40 7.68
CA ARG A 21 5.08 -29.15 8.36
C ARG A 21 5.46 -29.25 9.84
N ARG A 22 6.74 -29.17 10.18
CA ARG A 22 7.12 -28.69 11.52
C ARG A 22 6.68 -27.23 11.57
N GLY A 23 5.75 -26.89 12.45
CA GLY A 23 5.41 -25.51 12.73
C GLY A 23 6.68 -24.78 13.15
N LEU A 24 7.28 -24.01 12.25
CA LEU A 24 8.42 -23.16 12.56
C LEU A 24 7.98 -22.22 13.68
N LYS A 25 8.54 -22.41 14.88
CA LYS A 25 8.37 -21.48 15.99
C LYS A 25 8.77 -20.09 15.48
N ILE A 26 7.84 -19.14 15.53
CA ILE A 26 8.12 -17.76 15.12
C ILE A 26 8.96 -17.14 16.24
N ASP A 27 10.26 -17.09 16.02
CA ASP A 27 11.20 -16.35 16.86
C ASP A 27 11.25 -14.90 16.36
N VAL A 28 10.61 -14.02 17.14
CA VAL A 28 10.46 -12.60 16.81
C VAL A 28 11.81 -11.88 16.84
N ALA A 29 12.69 -12.21 17.78
CA ALA A 29 13.99 -11.57 17.91
C ALA A 29 14.96 -11.98 16.79
N ASP A 30 14.91 -13.25 16.37
CA ASP A 30 15.64 -13.69 15.17
C ASP A 30 15.10 -13.04 13.89
N MET A 31 13.77 -12.92 13.78
CA MET A 31 13.13 -12.23 12.66
C MET A 31 13.53 -10.75 12.59
N ALA A 32 13.49 -10.03 13.72
CA ALA A 32 13.89 -8.61 13.81
C ALA A 32 15.35 -8.40 13.40
N ARG A 33 16.28 -9.21 13.93
CA ARG A 33 17.70 -9.18 13.54
C ARG A 33 17.87 -9.46 12.05
N GLY A 34 17.19 -10.48 11.54
CA GLY A 34 17.28 -10.84 10.13
C GLY A 34 16.73 -9.76 9.19
N ILE A 35 15.67 -9.04 9.58
CA ILE A 35 15.17 -7.87 8.84
C ILE A 35 16.28 -6.81 8.78
N ILE A 36 16.85 -6.43 9.92
CA ILE A 36 17.86 -5.35 10.01
C ILE A 36 19.15 -5.72 9.28
N ASP A 37 19.51 -7.00 9.24
CA ASP A 37 20.62 -7.53 8.43
C ASP A 37 20.31 -7.54 6.92
N GLY A 38 19.10 -7.11 6.50
CA GLY A 38 18.68 -7.08 5.10
C GLY A 38 18.31 -8.44 4.51
N LYS A 39 18.03 -9.47 5.32
CA LYS A 39 17.72 -10.82 4.83
C LYS A 39 16.32 -10.86 4.21
N ARG A 40 16.24 -10.84 2.86
CA ARG A 40 14.98 -10.86 2.07
C ARG A 40 13.97 -11.95 2.49
N GLY A 41 14.47 -13.13 2.86
CA GLY A 41 13.64 -14.24 3.34
C GLY A 41 12.94 -13.93 4.68
N MET A 42 13.62 -13.24 5.59
CA MET A 42 13.03 -12.82 6.87
C MET A 42 12.04 -11.68 6.67
N LEU A 43 12.37 -10.69 5.83
CA LEU A 43 11.44 -9.63 5.45
C LEU A 43 10.14 -10.20 4.87
N SER A 44 10.21 -11.17 3.96
CA SER A 44 9.01 -11.79 3.36
C SER A 44 8.15 -12.54 4.38
N ARG A 45 8.77 -13.20 5.36
CA ARG A 45 8.06 -13.89 6.44
C ARG A 45 7.40 -12.90 7.40
N ALA A 46 8.09 -11.80 7.71
CA ALA A 46 7.56 -10.72 8.54
C ALA A 46 6.36 -10.03 7.87
N ILE A 47 6.47 -9.71 6.58
CA ILE A 47 5.34 -9.16 5.82
C ILE A 47 4.15 -10.13 5.80
N THR A 48 4.41 -11.43 5.61
CA THR A 48 3.34 -12.45 5.69
C THR A 48 2.72 -12.56 7.09
N LEU A 49 3.50 -12.25 8.15
CA LEU A 49 3.02 -12.25 9.52
C LEU A 49 2.04 -11.09 9.77
N VAL A 50 2.40 -9.88 9.36
CA VAL A 50 1.56 -8.67 9.54
C VAL A 50 0.28 -8.73 8.69
N GLU A 51 0.34 -9.34 7.50
CA GLU A 51 -0.83 -9.54 6.65
C GLU A 51 -1.81 -10.61 7.18
N SER A 52 -1.41 -11.41 8.18
CA SER A 52 -2.19 -12.57 8.61
C SER A 52 -3.26 -12.21 9.63
N SER A 53 -4.53 -12.49 9.33
CA SER A 53 -5.65 -12.29 10.27
C SER A 53 -5.71 -13.30 11.44
N HIS A 54 -4.76 -14.23 11.55
CA HIS A 54 -4.76 -15.24 12.61
C HIS A 54 -4.34 -14.61 13.95
N PRO A 55 -5.08 -14.82 15.07
CA PRO A 55 -4.82 -14.10 16.33
C PRO A 55 -3.40 -14.29 16.89
N LYS A 56 -2.87 -15.51 16.83
CA LYS A 56 -1.48 -15.78 17.25
C LYS A 56 -0.42 -15.10 16.37
N HIS A 57 -0.74 -14.81 15.11
CA HIS A 57 0.16 -14.10 14.21
C HIS A 57 0.13 -12.60 14.47
N GLN A 58 -1.06 -12.05 14.72
CA GLN A 58 -1.25 -10.66 15.15
C GLN A 58 -0.45 -10.35 16.43
N GLU A 59 -0.55 -11.22 17.45
CA GLU A 59 0.27 -11.09 18.67
C GLU A 59 1.78 -11.08 18.38
N LYS A 60 2.23 -11.90 17.43
CA LYS A 60 3.64 -11.95 17.02
C LYS A 60 4.05 -10.73 16.20
N ALA A 61 3.13 -10.14 15.42
CA ALA A 61 3.35 -8.90 14.69
C ALA A 61 3.51 -7.72 15.66
N TYR A 62 2.69 -7.63 16.71
CA TYR A 62 2.87 -6.63 17.77
C TYR A 62 4.23 -6.75 18.45
N GLN A 63 4.60 -7.96 18.88
CA GLN A 63 5.92 -8.21 19.48
C GLN A 63 7.07 -7.84 18.53
N LEU A 64 6.90 -8.04 17.22
CA LEU A 64 7.90 -7.65 16.22
C LEU A 64 8.07 -6.14 16.16
N PHE A 65 6.98 -5.37 16.08
CA PHE A 65 7.05 -3.90 16.04
C PHE A 65 7.55 -3.31 17.36
N GLU A 66 7.19 -3.91 18.51
CA GLU A 66 7.76 -3.55 19.81
C GLU A 66 9.28 -3.78 19.81
N THR A 67 9.72 -4.96 19.36
CA THR A 67 11.15 -5.29 19.26
C THR A 67 11.90 -4.31 18.35
N LEU A 68 11.35 -4.00 17.17
CA LEU A 68 11.96 -3.06 16.22
C LEU A 68 11.98 -1.61 16.73
N SER A 69 11.10 -1.26 17.67
CA SER A 69 11.02 0.08 18.27
C SER A 69 11.99 0.28 19.44
N ASN A 70 12.59 -0.79 19.96
CA ASN A 70 13.55 -0.73 21.06
C ASN A 70 14.85 -0.03 20.66
N ALA A 71 15.49 0.64 21.63
CA ALA A 71 16.64 1.51 21.43
C ALA A 71 17.82 0.83 20.67
N ASP A 72 18.10 -0.44 20.97
CA ASP A 72 19.18 -1.22 20.35
C ASP A 72 19.03 -1.39 18.83
N PHE A 73 17.80 -1.39 18.34
CA PHE A 73 17.49 -1.47 16.91
C PHE A 73 17.27 -0.08 16.31
N LYS A 74 16.81 0.87 17.13
CA LYS A 74 16.50 2.24 16.73
C LYS A 74 17.72 3.01 16.21
N GLU A 75 18.89 2.88 16.86
CA GLU A 75 20.11 3.60 16.46
C GLU A 75 20.58 3.24 15.04
N LYS A 76 20.48 1.95 14.66
CA LYS A 76 20.77 1.48 13.30
C LYS A 76 19.72 1.92 12.29
N THR A 77 18.46 2.05 12.71
CA THR A 77 17.38 2.53 11.85
C THR A 77 17.37 4.05 11.68
N ASP A 78 17.83 4.84 12.65
CA ASP A 78 17.75 6.30 12.63
C ASP A 78 18.77 6.94 11.65
N ALA A 79 19.97 6.37 11.54
CA ALA A 79 20.93 6.78 10.50
C ALA A 79 20.42 6.44 9.08
N ALA A 80 19.67 5.34 8.94
CA ALA A 80 19.00 4.96 7.70
C ALA A 80 17.71 5.78 7.43
N GLN A 81 17.01 6.24 8.47
CA GLN A 81 15.75 6.98 8.37
C GLN A 81 15.87 8.27 7.56
N LYS A 82 17.00 8.97 7.67
CA LYS A 82 17.27 10.21 6.92
C LYS A 82 17.33 10.00 5.41
N LYS A 83 17.43 8.76 4.92
CA LYS A 83 17.48 8.46 3.48
C LYS A 83 16.20 7.90 2.90
N ARG A 84 15.25 7.49 3.75
CA ARG A 84 14.03 6.78 3.35
C ARG A 84 13.00 7.72 2.76
N PHE A 85 12.44 7.33 1.63
CA PHE A 85 11.37 8.06 0.97
C PHE A 85 10.28 7.10 0.47
N ARG A 86 9.02 7.44 0.78
CA ARG A 86 7.83 6.69 0.38
C ARG A 86 7.14 7.41 -0.78
N LEU A 87 7.07 6.76 -1.93
CA LEU A 87 6.43 7.29 -3.14
C LEU A 87 5.15 6.52 -3.43
N GLY A 88 4.00 7.17 -3.31
CA GLY A 88 2.73 6.61 -3.75
C GLY A 88 2.53 6.82 -5.24
N ILE A 89 2.26 5.77 -6.00
CA ILE A 89 1.94 5.85 -7.43
C ILE A 89 0.53 5.38 -7.65
N THR A 90 -0.31 6.27 -8.18
CA THR A 90 -1.71 5.99 -8.48
C THR A 90 -2.05 6.42 -9.90
N GLY A 91 -3.21 6.01 -10.39
CA GLY A 91 -3.67 6.33 -11.74
C GLY A 91 -4.65 5.30 -12.28
N PRO A 92 -5.42 5.64 -13.32
CA PRO A 92 -6.42 4.75 -13.88
C PRO A 92 -5.81 3.45 -14.43
N PRO A 93 -6.60 2.38 -14.57
CA PRO A 93 -6.22 1.22 -15.38
C PRO A 93 -5.70 1.64 -16.75
N GLY A 94 -4.64 0.97 -17.23
CA GLY A 94 -4.06 1.27 -18.54
C GLY A 94 -3.14 2.49 -18.60
N ALA A 95 -2.97 3.26 -17.51
CA ALA A 95 -2.00 4.37 -17.43
C ALA A 95 -0.53 3.95 -17.60
N GLY A 96 -0.23 2.64 -17.52
CA GLY A 96 1.13 2.10 -17.64
C GLY A 96 1.90 2.11 -16.32
N LYS A 97 1.22 2.08 -15.17
CA LYS A 97 1.85 2.12 -13.82
C LYS A 97 2.92 1.05 -13.60
N SER A 98 2.61 -0.23 -13.82
CA SER A 98 3.59 -1.29 -13.60
C SER A 98 4.82 -1.16 -14.52
N THR A 99 4.63 -0.74 -15.78
CA THR A 99 5.75 -0.46 -16.71
C THR A 99 6.57 0.75 -16.24
N PHE A 100 5.91 1.81 -15.80
CA PHE A 100 6.56 2.99 -15.24
C PHE A 100 7.38 2.64 -13.99
N ILE A 101 6.81 1.86 -13.07
CA ILE A 101 7.48 1.41 -11.84
C ILE A 101 8.67 0.52 -12.16
N ALA A 102 8.56 -0.38 -13.14
CA ALA A 102 9.70 -1.19 -13.59
C ALA A 102 10.85 -0.28 -14.09
N SER A 103 10.56 0.66 -14.99
CA SER A 103 11.55 1.57 -15.56
C SER A 103 12.18 2.51 -14.52
N LEU A 104 11.35 3.09 -13.64
CA LEU A 104 11.83 3.92 -12.53
C LEU A 104 12.65 3.09 -11.54
N GLY A 105 12.20 1.89 -11.19
CA GLY A 105 12.91 0.97 -10.31
C GLY A 105 14.30 0.64 -10.84
N MET A 106 14.42 0.27 -12.11
CA MET A 106 15.73 0.01 -12.73
C MET A 106 16.65 1.24 -12.73
N LEU A 107 16.11 2.43 -13.03
CA LEU A 107 16.86 3.68 -12.93
C LEU A 107 17.41 3.91 -11.51
N LEU A 108 16.56 3.70 -10.49
CA LEU A 108 16.93 3.86 -9.09
C LEU A 108 18.01 2.87 -8.65
N LEU A 109 17.89 1.60 -9.04
CA LEU A 109 18.91 0.58 -8.78
C LEU A 109 20.25 0.96 -9.41
N ASN A 110 20.24 1.43 -10.67
CA ASN A 110 21.44 1.91 -11.37
C ASN A 110 22.07 3.14 -10.69
N ARG A 111 21.28 3.93 -9.94
CA ARG A 111 21.74 5.04 -9.11
C ARG A 111 22.12 4.62 -7.67
N GLY A 112 22.12 3.31 -7.38
CA GLY A 112 22.57 2.74 -6.11
C GLY A 112 21.51 2.67 -5.01
N HIS A 113 20.23 2.91 -5.33
CA HIS A 113 19.15 2.78 -4.36
C HIS A 113 18.73 1.32 -4.13
N LYS A 114 18.09 1.06 -2.98
CA LYS A 114 17.38 -0.19 -2.67
C LYS A 114 15.88 0.08 -2.73
N VAL A 115 15.20 -0.58 -3.66
CA VAL A 115 13.81 -0.27 -4.01
C VAL A 115 12.85 -1.37 -3.54
N ALA A 116 11.89 -1.01 -2.69
CA ALA A 116 10.73 -1.85 -2.37
C ALA A 116 9.51 -1.38 -3.16
N VAL A 117 8.72 -2.31 -3.69
CA VAL A 117 7.45 -2.05 -4.39
C VAL A 117 6.35 -2.84 -3.69
N LEU A 118 5.36 -2.14 -3.14
CA LEU A 118 4.21 -2.70 -2.44
C LEU A 118 2.93 -2.35 -3.21
N ALA A 119 2.18 -3.35 -3.65
CA ALA A 119 0.91 -3.12 -4.34
C ALA A 119 -0.28 -3.14 -3.37
N ILE A 120 -1.28 -2.29 -3.60
CA ILE A 120 -2.55 -2.23 -2.88
C ILE A 120 -3.69 -2.47 -3.85
N ASP A 121 -4.37 -3.60 -3.74
CA ASP A 121 -5.55 -3.95 -4.53
C ASP A 121 -6.74 -4.29 -3.62
N PRO A 122 -7.72 -3.39 -3.45
CA PRO A 122 -8.92 -3.68 -2.66
C PRO A 122 -9.77 -4.82 -3.26
N SER A 123 -9.66 -5.07 -4.56
CA SER A 123 -10.41 -6.14 -5.26
C SER A 123 -9.86 -7.54 -4.98
N SER A 124 -8.63 -7.63 -4.47
CA SER A 124 -7.99 -8.86 -3.97
C SER A 124 -8.84 -9.59 -2.92
N THR A 125 -9.71 -8.86 -2.22
CA THR A 125 -10.66 -9.37 -1.23
C THR A 125 -11.67 -10.35 -1.81
N ARG A 126 -12.01 -10.20 -3.10
CA ARG A 126 -12.92 -11.11 -3.82
C ARG A 126 -12.18 -12.24 -4.53
N THR A 127 -10.94 -12.00 -4.97
CA THR A 127 -10.19 -12.93 -5.82
C THR A 127 -9.17 -13.79 -5.06
N GLY A 128 -8.94 -13.53 -3.77
CA GLY A 128 -7.96 -14.27 -2.97
C GLY A 128 -6.51 -13.84 -3.20
N GLY A 129 -6.30 -12.65 -3.77
CA GLY A 129 -4.99 -12.04 -4.07
C GLY A 129 -4.43 -12.38 -5.44
N SER A 130 -3.81 -11.39 -6.08
CA SER A 130 -3.08 -11.54 -7.35
C SER A 130 -1.61 -11.84 -7.07
N ILE A 131 -1.28 -13.11 -6.80
CA ILE A 131 0.12 -13.51 -6.52
C ILE A 131 1.00 -13.41 -7.78
N LEU A 132 0.41 -13.59 -8.98
CA LEU A 132 1.15 -13.76 -10.25
C LEU A 132 1.05 -12.56 -11.21
N GLY A 133 0.00 -11.74 -11.12
CA GLY A 133 -0.27 -10.68 -12.10
C GLY A 133 0.70 -9.50 -12.00
N ASP A 134 1.16 -9.16 -10.80
CA ASP A 134 2.01 -7.97 -10.59
C ASP A 134 3.50 -8.28 -10.77
N LYS A 135 3.95 -9.48 -10.35
CA LYS A 135 5.35 -9.91 -10.54
C LYS A 135 5.72 -10.15 -12.01
N THR A 136 4.79 -10.65 -12.81
CA THR A 136 5.03 -10.90 -14.26
C THR A 136 5.16 -9.59 -15.05
N ARG A 137 4.56 -8.49 -14.60
CA ARG A 137 4.64 -7.16 -15.23
C ARG A 137 5.91 -6.38 -14.90
N MET A 138 6.61 -6.78 -13.83
CA MET A 138 7.86 -6.17 -13.36
C MET A 138 8.97 -7.23 -13.27
N HIS A 139 9.05 -8.10 -14.27
CA HIS A 139 9.92 -9.28 -14.25
C HIS A 139 11.39 -8.91 -14.00
N ASP A 140 11.95 -7.98 -14.77
CA ASP A 140 13.37 -7.64 -14.68
C ASP A 140 13.72 -7.04 -13.32
N LEU A 141 12.90 -6.11 -12.83
CA LEU A 141 13.03 -5.55 -11.48
C LEU A 141 12.91 -6.64 -10.39
N SER A 142 12.10 -7.68 -10.61
CA SER A 142 11.92 -8.75 -9.62
C SER A 142 13.14 -9.66 -9.43
N LEU A 143 14.03 -9.71 -10.44
CA LEU A 143 15.26 -10.49 -10.41
C LEU A 143 16.39 -9.79 -9.65
N GLU A 144 16.30 -8.48 -9.50
CA GLU A 144 17.34 -7.66 -8.89
C GLU A 144 17.49 -7.93 -7.38
N GLU A 145 18.74 -7.98 -6.90
CA GLU A 145 19.03 -8.26 -5.50
C GLU A 145 18.55 -7.13 -4.57
N ASN A 146 18.75 -5.90 -5.04
CA ASN A 146 18.40 -4.66 -4.34
C ASN A 146 16.95 -4.21 -4.55
N ALA A 147 16.13 -5.02 -5.23
CA ALA A 147 14.70 -4.78 -5.37
C ALA A 147 13.87 -5.77 -4.55
N TYR A 148 12.73 -5.34 -4.03
CA TYR A 148 11.77 -6.21 -3.34
C TYR A 148 10.35 -5.90 -3.80
N ILE A 149 9.63 -6.89 -4.32
CA ILE A 149 8.27 -6.70 -4.83
C ILE A 149 7.30 -7.57 -4.02
N ARG A 150 6.35 -6.91 -3.34
CA ARG A 150 5.23 -7.53 -2.63
C ARG A 150 3.91 -7.24 -3.37
N PRO A 151 3.25 -8.26 -3.93
CA PRO A 151 1.89 -8.12 -4.45
C PRO A 151 0.91 -7.75 -3.34
N SER A 152 -0.28 -7.26 -3.72
CA SER A 152 -1.32 -6.93 -2.74
C SER A 152 -1.67 -8.13 -1.84
N PRO A 153 -1.85 -7.91 -0.52
CA PRO A 153 -2.30 -8.96 0.38
C PRO A 153 -3.65 -9.51 -0.04
N SER A 154 -3.89 -10.79 0.28
CA SER A 154 -5.15 -11.48 0.03
C SER A 154 -6.12 -11.30 1.20
N GLY A 155 -7.31 -10.72 0.97
CA GLY A 155 -8.38 -10.66 1.96
C GLY A 155 -8.30 -9.46 2.92
N GLY A 156 -9.44 -9.12 3.54
CA GLY A 156 -9.58 -7.98 4.45
C GLY A 156 -10.56 -6.91 3.96
N HIS A 157 -10.76 -5.86 4.75
CA HIS A 157 -11.40 -4.63 4.25
C HIS A 157 -10.28 -3.65 3.86
N LEU A 158 -10.61 -2.61 3.08
CA LEU A 158 -9.62 -1.61 2.64
C LEU A 158 -8.76 -1.07 3.79
N GLY A 159 -9.36 -0.83 4.96
CA GLY A 159 -8.63 -0.39 6.16
C GLY A 159 -7.54 -1.36 6.61
N GLY A 160 -7.83 -2.66 6.66
CA GLY A 160 -6.85 -3.68 7.04
C GLY A 160 -5.73 -3.87 6.01
N ILE A 161 -6.06 -3.76 4.71
CA ILE A 161 -5.05 -3.79 3.64
C ILE A 161 -4.12 -2.58 3.75
N ALA A 162 -4.67 -1.40 3.99
CA ALA A 162 -3.89 -0.18 4.16
C ALA A 162 -2.96 -0.27 5.38
N GLN A 163 -3.46 -0.77 6.51
CA GLN A 163 -2.67 -1.00 7.72
C GLN A 163 -1.49 -1.95 7.46
N ALA A 164 -1.77 -3.13 6.92
CA ALA A 164 -0.74 -4.12 6.61
C ALA A 164 0.31 -3.59 5.61
N THR A 165 -0.11 -2.72 4.67
CA THR A 165 0.82 -2.09 3.71
C THR A 165 1.72 -1.05 4.37
N ALA A 166 1.18 -0.21 5.26
CA ALA A 166 1.97 0.77 6.00
C ALA A 166 2.99 0.10 6.95
N GLU A 167 2.58 -1.00 7.57
CA GLU A 167 3.45 -1.88 8.36
C GLU A 167 4.53 -2.53 7.50
N SER A 168 4.16 -3.06 6.34
CA SER A 168 5.10 -3.63 5.37
C SER A 168 6.12 -2.61 4.87
N ALA A 169 5.70 -1.37 4.60
CA ALA A 169 6.61 -0.28 4.26
C ALA A 169 7.62 -0.03 5.38
N SER A 170 7.17 -0.02 6.63
CA SER A 170 8.04 0.15 7.80
C SER A 170 9.03 -1.02 7.97
N LEU A 171 8.62 -2.25 7.63
CA LEU A 171 9.51 -3.42 7.62
C LEU A 171 10.55 -3.35 6.48
N CYS A 172 10.17 -2.90 5.28
CA CYS A 172 11.11 -2.66 4.18
C CYS A 172 12.14 -1.61 4.58
N GLU A 173 11.70 -0.51 5.18
CA GLU A 173 12.57 0.52 5.71
C GLU A 173 13.56 -0.01 6.76
N ALA A 174 13.08 -0.83 7.70
CA ALA A 174 13.93 -1.51 8.68
C ALA A 174 14.94 -2.46 8.04
N ALA A 175 14.61 -3.04 6.87
CA ALA A 175 15.52 -3.87 6.08
C ALA A 175 16.50 -3.09 5.20
N GLY A 176 16.53 -1.76 5.32
CA GLY A 176 17.49 -0.90 4.62
C GLY A 176 17.07 -0.52 3.19
N PHE A 177 15.79 -0.69 2.83
CA PHE A 177 15.25 -0.08 1.61
C PHE A 177 15.10 1.43 1.84
N ASP A 178 15.74 2.23 1.01
CA ASP A 178 15.69 3.69 1.07
C ASP A 178 14.59 4.27 0.16
N MET A 179 14.12 3.50 -0.82
CA MET A 179 12.99 3.85 -1.66
C MET A 179 11.87 2.83 -1.52
N THR A 180 10.71 3.25 -1.01
CA THR A 180 9.51 2.40 -0.94
C THR A 180 8.42 2.98 -1.85
N ILE A 181 8.11 2.28 -2.91
CA ILE A 181 7.05 2.62 -3.86
C ILE A 181 5.78 1.88 -3.46
N ILE A 182 4.66 2.60 -3.32
CA ILE A 182 3.35 2.02 -3.01
C ILE A 182 2.41 2.25 -4.20
N GLU A 183 2.04 1.19 -4.92
CA GLU A 183 1.14 1.26 -6.08
C GLU A 183 -0.31 0.97 -5.68
N THR A 184 -1.27 1.76 -6.18
CA THR A 184 -2.69 1.35 -6.18
C THR A 184 -3.05 0.56 -7.42
N VAL A 185 -3.75 -0.56 -7.26
CA VAL A 185 -4.39 -1.25 -8.38
C VAL A 185 -5.72 -0.55 -8.65
N GLY A 186 -5.69 0.33 -9.66
CA GLY A 186 -6.72 1.34 -9.91
C GLY A 186 -8.13 0.79 -10.10
N VAL A 187 -8.95 0.86 -9.05
CA VAL A 187 -10.41 1.06 -9.01
C VAL A 187 -10.80 1.13 -7.53
N GLY A 188 -11.12 2.30 -6.98
CA GLY A 188 -11.61 2.37 -5.60
C GLY A 188 -11.45 3.69 -4.86
N GLN A 189 -11.33 3.57 -3.53
CA GLN A 189 -10.99 4.61 -2.55
C GLN A 189 -9.55 4.37 -2.02
N SER A 190 -8.73 3.63 -2.75
CA SER A 190 -7.37 3.26 -2.32
C SER A 190 -6.38 4.42 -2.43
N GLU A 191 -6.72 5.45 -3.18
CA GLU A 191 -5.86 6.61 -3.44
C GLU A 191 -5.70 7.48 -2.20
N THR A 192 -6.80 7.73 -1.47
CA THR A 192 -6.73 8.40 -0.17
C THR A 192 -5.91 7.59 0.82
N ALA A 193 -6.11 6.27 0.87
CA ALA A 193 -5.32 5.41 1.75
C ALA A 193 -3.82 5.48 1.44
N VAL A 194 -3.42 5.49 0.16
CA VAL A 194 -2.01 5.68 -0.22
C VAL A 194 -1.50 7.05 0.19
N SER A 195 -2.27 8.13 -0.02
CA SER A 195 -1.86 9.49 0.37
C SER A 195 -1.59 9.65 1.87
N GLU A 196 -2.23 8.82 2.71
CA GLU A 196 -2.09 8.81 4.16
C GLU A 196 -0.91 7.93 4.66
N MET A 197 -0.09 7.37 3.77
CA MET A 197 1.05 6.53 4.17
C MET A 197 2.36 6.79 3.40
N VAL A 198 2.36 7.77 2.49
CA VAL A 198 3.52 8.11 1.63
C VAL A 198 3.97 9.55 1.85
N ASP A 199 5.22 9.86 1.52
CA ASP A 199 5.73 11.23 1.59
C ASP A 199 5.25 12.05 0.39
N MET A 200 5.12 11.41 -0.77
CA MET A 200 4.72 12.03 -2.03
C MET A 200 3.74 11.16 -2.81
N VAL A 201 2.70 11.77 -3.39
CA VAL A 201 1.75 11.12 -4.30
C VAL A 201 2.02 11.53 -5.74
N LEU A 202 2.35 10.56 -6.58
CA LEU A 202 2.48 10.69 -8.03
C LEU A 202 1.24 10.12 -8.73
N LEU A 203 0.55 10.97 -9.47
CA LEU A 203 -0.58 10.59 -10.32
C LEU A 203 -0.11 10.35 -11.75
N LEU A 204 -0.11 9.08 -12.18
CA LEU A 204 0.27 8.67 -13.53
C LEU A 204 -0.97 8.57 -14.43
N MET A 205 -0.93 9.28 -15.55
CA MET A 205 -2.06 9.45 -16.46
C MET A 205 -1.70 9.05 -17.89
N PRO A 206 -2.55 8.32 -18.62
CA PRO A 206 -2.39 8.21 -20.07
C PRO A 206 -2.75 9.54 -20.76
N PRO A 207 -2.37 9.74 -22.03
CA PRO A 207 -2.80 10.89 -22.81
C PRO A 207 -4.33 10.85 -23.03
N ALA A 208 -5.03 11.84 -22.49
CA ALA A 208 -6.49 11.94 -22.42
C ALA A 208 -7.00 13.05 -23.35
N ALA A 209 -8.26 12.98 -23.78
CA ALA A 209 -8.89 14.04 -24.60
C ALA A 209 -9.99 14.74 -23.80
N GLY A 210 -9.95 16.08 -23.71
CA GLY A 210 -11.04 16.97 -23.26
C GLY A 210 -11.97 16.41 -22.17
N ASP A 211 -13.07 15.77 -22.59
CA ASP A 211 -14.11 15.20 -21.74
C ASP A 211 -13.60 14.19 -20.70
N ASP A 212 -12.51 13.48 -21.01
CA ASP A 212 -11.83 12.55 -20.09
C ASP A 212 -11.31 13.26 -18.83
N ILE A 213 -10.92 14.53 -18.93
CA ILE A 213 -10.38 15.33 -17.82
C ILE A 213 -11.52 15.78 -16.89
N GLN A 214 -12.70 16.08 -17.45
CA GLN A 214 -13.89 16.44 -16.66
C GLN A 214 -14.48 15.24 -15.91
N GLY A 215 -14.33 14.03 -16.47
CA GLY A 215 -14.74 12.77 -15.82
C GLY A 215 -13.80 12.30 -14.71
N MET A 216 -12.59 12.85 -14.61
CA MET A 216 -11.66 12.54 -13.54
C MET A 216 -12.05 13.24 -12.25
N LYS A 217 -12.34 12.42 -11.23
CA LYS A 217 -12.81 12.86 -9.92
C LYS A 217 -11.88 13.94 -9.36
N LYS A 218 -12.44 15.13 -9.12
CA LYS A 218 -11.81 16.24 -8.38
C LYS A 218 -10.88 15.76 -7.24
N GLY A 219 -11.30 14.75 -6.48
CA GLY A 219 -10.56 14.25 -5.33
C GLY A 219 -9.18 13.62 -5.58
N ILE A 220 -8.89 12.96 -6.72
CA ILE A 220 -7.56 12.32 -6.90
C ILE A 220 -6.49 13.32 -7.36
N VAL A 221 -6.88 14.29 -8.19
CA VAL A 221 -5.98 15.33 -8.69
C VAL A 221 -5.57 16.26 -7.54
N GLU A 222 -6.48 16.51 -6.59
CA GLU A 222 -6.21 17.29 -5.37
C GLU A 222 -5.18 16.63 -4.43
N LEU A 223 -5.02 15.31 -4.49
CA LEU A 223 -4.04 14.58 -3.67
C LEU A 223 -2.65 14.53 -4.30
N ALA A 224 -2.51 14.84 -5.59
CA ALA A 224 -1.27 14.67 -6.34
C ALA A 224 -0.25 15.77 -6.04
N ASP A 225 0.94 15.37 -5.63
CA ASP A 225 2.10 16.25 -5.47
C ASP A 225 2.89 16.38 -6.79
N LEU A 226 2.74 15.38 -7.68
CA LEU A 226 3.26 15.36 -9.06
C LEU A 226 2.28 14.62 -9.98
N LEU A 227 2.00 15.21 -11.14
CA LEU A 227 1.23 14.57 -12.20
C LEU A 227 2.15 14.24 -13.37
N VAL A 228 2.08 13.00 -13.85
CA VAL A 228 2.89 12.54 -14.98
C VAL A 228 1.97 11.99 -16.07
N VAL A 229 2.00 12.63 -17.24
CA VAL A 229 1.32 12.13 -18.44
C VAL A 229 2.25 11.14 -19.15
N ASN A 230 2.00 9.85 -18.93
CA ASN A 230 2.75 8.75 -19.50
C ASN A 230 2.39 8.51 -20.98
N LYS A 231 3.08 7.57 -21.63
CA LYS A 231 2.92 7.20 -23.05
C LYS A 231 3.09 8.40 -23.98
N ALA A 232 3.99 9.32 -23.63
CA ALA A 232 4.30 10.50 -24.41
C ALA A 232 5.31 10.18 -25.53
N ASP A 233 5.02 9.14 -26.32
CA ASP A 233 5.87 8.60 -27.38
C ASP A 233 5.07 8.34 -28.67
N GLY A 234 5.77 8.25 -29.79
CA GLY A 234 5.17 8.05 -31.11
C GLY A 234 4.04 9.01 -31.44
N GLU A 235 2.92 8.47 -31.93
CA GLU A 235 1.72 9.23 -32.31
C GLU A 235 1.03 9.92 -31.12
N LEU A 236 1.29 9.47 -29.89
CA LEU A 236 0.66 10.02 -28.69
C LEU A 236 1.37 11.26 -28.14
N GLN A 237 2.54 11.64 -28.66
CA GLN A 237 3.29 12.81 -28.17
C GLN A 237 2.47 14.11 -28.19
N ALA A 238 1.74 14.36 -29.28
CA ALA A 238 0.94 15.57 -29.42
C ALA A 238 -0.23 15.59 -28.42
N LYS A 239 -0.92 14.45 -28.26
CA LYS A 239 -1.98 14.30 -27.28
C LYS A 239 -1.46 14.48 -25.85
N ALA A 240 -0.31 13.90 -25.52
CA ALA A 240 0.32 14.03 -24.21
C ALA A 240 0.68 15.51 -23.90
N ARG A 241 1.14 16.27 -24.89
CA ARG A 241 1.40 17.72 -24.75
C ARG A 241 0.12 18.49 -24.41
N HIS A 242 -0.98 18.19 -25.08
CA HIS A 242 -2.28 18.81 -24.79
C HIS A 242 -2.75 18.47 -23.38
N THR A 243 -2.79 17.18 -23.02
CA THR A 243 -3.18 16.71 -21.68
C THR A 243 -2.33 17.36 -20.58
N GLN A 244 -1.01 17.48 -20.79
CA GLN A 244 -0.12 18.15 -19.84
C GLN A 244 -0.52 19.63 -19.63
N SER A 245 -0.85 20.33 -20.71
CA SER A 245 -1.28 21.74 -20.64
C SER A 245 -2.58 21.89 -19.87
N ASP A 246 -3.55 21.02 -20.13
CA ASP A 246 -4.86 21.05 -19.47
C ASP A 246 -4.72 20.85 -17.95
N TYR A 247 -3.96 19.84 -17.52
CA TYR A 247 -3.73 19.61 -16.09
C TYR A 247 -2.90 20.71 -15.44
N ARG A 248 -1.94 21.30 -16.15
CA ARG A 248 -1.16 22.43 -15.63
C ARG A 248 -2.07 23.63 -15.33
N HIS A 249 -3.00 23.95 -16.24
CA HIS A 249 -3.98 25.00 -16.01
C HIS A 249 -4.96 24.64 -14.88
N ALA A 250 -5.45 23.40 -14.83
CA ALA A 250 -6.37 22.96 -13.79
C ALA A 250 -5.74 23.03 -12.38
N LEU A 251 -4.50 22.57 -12.22
CA LEU A 251 -3.79 22.57 -10.94
C LEU A 251 -3.48 23.98 -10.44
N GLN A 252 -3.28 24.96 -11.33
CA GLN A 252 -3.10 26.36 -10.96
C GLN A 252 -4.36 26.98 -10.32
N LEU A 253 -5.54 26.42 -10.58
CA LEU A 253 -6.80 26.87 -9.99
C LEU A 253 -7.07 26.26 -8.62
N LEU A 254 -6.32 25.22 -8.24
CA LEU A 254 -6.45 24.56 -6.94
C LEU A 254 -5.58 25.24 -5.89
N ARG A 255 -6.05 25.22 -4.64
CA ARG A 255 -5.23 25.64 -3.52
C ARG A 255 -4.08 24.64 -3.35
N PRO A 256 -2.81 25.09 -3.29
CA PRO A 256 -1.70 24.18 -3.08
C PRO A 256 -1.81 23.51 -1.71
N LYS A 257 -1.51 22.20 -1.68
CA LYS A 257 -1.46 21.38 -0.47
C LYS A 257 -0.37 21.84 0.49
N TYR A 258 0.76 22.30 -0.06
CA TYR A 258 1.89 22.84 0.69
C TYR A 258 2.19 24.27 0.24
N PRO A 259 2.45 25.23 1.15
CA PRO A 259 2.79 26.60 0.75
C PRO A 259 4.04 26.72 -0.12
N PHE A 260 4.99 25.78 0.03
CA PHE A 260 6.28 25.76 -0.67
C PHE A 260 6.30 24.89 -1.93
N TRP A 261 5.21 24.17 -2.24
CA TRP A 261 5.17 23.27 -3.38
C TRP A 261 3.92 23.44 -4.21
N SER A 262 4.12 23.72 -5.50
CA SER A 262 3.07 23.69 -6.50
C SER A 262 3.20 22.39 -7.31
N PRO A 263 2.14 21.56 -7.38
CA PRO A 263 2.20 20.31 -8.13
C PRO A 263 2.63 20.52 -9.58
N LYS A 264 3.68 19.79 -9.99
CA LYS A 264 4.20 19.86 -11.36
C LYS A 264 3.46 18.89 -12.28
N VAL A 265 3.43 19.21 -13.57
CA VAL A 265 2.89 18.32 -14.61
C VAL A 265 3.98 18.00 -15.62
N LEU A 266 4.41 16.74 -15.67
CA LEU A 266 5.43 16.24 -16.57
C LEU A 266 4.83 15.31 -17.62
N ARG A 267 5.65 14.99 -18.62
CA ARG A 267 5.37 13.95 -19.61
C ARG A 267 6.48 12.92 -19.55
N CYS A 268 6.14 11.65 -19.72
CA CYS A 268 7.14 10.59 -19.86
C CYS A 268 6.71 9.49 -20.83
N SER A 269 7.67 8.71 -21.30
CA SER A 269 7.43 7.38 -21.83
C SER A 269 8.08 6.36 -20.91
N SER A 270 7.31 5.35 -20.48
CA SER A 270 7.86 4.25 -19.69
C SER A 270 8.57 3.20 -20.54
N LEU A 271 8.38 3.23 -21.85
CA LEU A 271 9.00 2.27 -22.76
C LEU A 271 10.42 2.71 -23.11
N PRO A 272 11.36 1.75 -23.26
CA PRO A 272 12.66 2.07 -23.83
C PRO A 272 12.48 2.71 -25.21
N PRO A 273 13.27 3.73 -25.55
CA PRO A 273 13.18 4.37 -26.86
C PRO A 273 13.49 3.36 -27.96
N THR A 274 12.57 3.25 -28.93
CA THR A 274 12.64 2.30 -30.04
C THR A 274 13.60 2.75 -31.13
N ASN A 275 13.90 4.04 -31.23
CA ASN A 275 14.89 4.61 -32.14
C ASN A 275 15.95 5.38 -31.35
N LYS A 276 17.23 5.22 -31.70
CA LYS A 276 18.32 6.14 -31.32
C LYS A 276 18.19 7.52 -32.02
N GLU A 277 16.98 8.01 -32.21
CA GLU A 277 16.77 9.43 -32.48
C GLU A 277 17.29 10.18 -31.25
N ARG A 278 18.10 11.22 -31.48
CA ARG A 278 18.77 11.98 -30.42
C ARG A 278 17.75 12.38 -29.33
N GLY A 279 17.96 11.87 -28.12
CA GLY A 279 17.05 12.07 -26.99
C GLY A 279 16.36 10.79 -26.52
N VAL A 280 17.11 9.68 -26.37
CA VAL A 280 16.70 8.56 -25.50
C VAL A 280 16.20 9.20 -24.20
N ASP A 281 14.89 9.10 -24.01
CA ASP A 281 14.06 10.03 -23.27
C ASP A 281 14.40 9.98 -21.77
N ASP A 282 15.24 10.90 -21.29
CA ASP A 282 15.54 11.15 -19.87
C ASP A 282 14.27 11.58 -19.07
N SER A 283 13.07 11.35 -19.59
CA SER A 283 11.81 11.73 -18.95
C SER A 283 11.56 11.00 -17.63
N ILE A 284 11.93 9.70 -17.52
CA ILE A 284 11.88 8.99 -16.23
C ILE A 284 12.89 9.59 -15.24
N ALA A 285 14.08 9.97 -15.72
CA ALA A 285 15.07 10.67 -14.90
C ALA A 285 14.57 12.04 -14.45
N ALA A 286 13.96 12.83 -15.33
CA ALA A 286 13.37 14.12 -15.00
C ALA A 286 12.21 14.01 -13.99
N VAL A 287 11.40 12.94 -14.09
CA VAL A 287 10.39 12.63 -13.08
C VAL A 287 11.05 12.35 -11.73
N TRP A 288 12.10 11.54 -11.71
CA TRP A 288 12.84 11.25 -10.48
C TRP A 288 13.53 12.50 -9.89
N ASP A 289 14.14 13.33 -10.73
CA ASP A 289 14.79 14.56 -10.31
C ASP A 289 13.76 15.51 -9.67
N THR A 290 12.53 15.55 -10.19
CA THR A 290 11.40 16.27 -9.57
C THR A 290 10.96 15.66 -8.23
N VAL A 291 11.03 14.33 -8.08
CA VAL A 291 10.82 13.68 -6.77
C VAL A 291 11.91 14.11 -5.78
N GLY A 292 13.16 14.21 -6.23
CA GLY A 292 14.29 14.74 -5.45
C GLY A 292 14.06 16.19 -4.99
N GLU A 293 13.65 17.08 -5.90
CA GLU A 293 13.32 18.47 -5.59
C GLU A 293 12.19 18.58 -4.55
N PHE A 294 11.14 17.74 -4.66
CA PHE A 294 10.06 17.73 -3.67
C PHE A 294 10.55 17.27 -2.31
N ARG A 295 11.39 16.23 -2.27
CA ARG A 295 12.01 15.75 -1.04
C ARG A 295 12.87 16.84 -0.38
N GLU A 296 13.71 17.53 -1.15
CA GLU A 296 14.51 18.65 -0.64
C GLU A 296 13.64 19.78 -0.09
N ALA A 297 12.54 20.12 -0.76
CA ALA A 297 11.59 21.12 -0.29
C ALA A 297 10.88 20.69 1.02
N LEU A 298 10.55 19.41 1.18
CA LEU A 298 10.01 18.86 2.43
C LEU A 298 11.02 18.92 3.58
N GLU A 299 12.29 18.62 3.30
CA GLU A 299 13.37 18.67 4.28
C GLU A 299 13.66 20.12 4.72
N ALA A 300 13.78 21.04 3.76
CA ALA A 300 14.03 22.46 4.00
C ALA A 300 12.89 23.16 4.77
N SER A 301 11.65 22.71 4.56
CA SER A 301 10.48 23.22 5.28
C SER A 301 10.23 22.51 6.63
N HIS A 302 11.02 21.48 6.96
CA HIS A 302 10.82 20.61 8.13
C HIS A 302 9.41 19.98 8.21
N THR A 303 8.77 19.79 7.05
CA THR A 303 7.37 19.32 6.97
C THR A 303 7.26 17.79 7.00
N ILE A 304 8.31 17.08 6.58
CA ILE A 304 8.28 15.61 6.46
C ILE A 304 7.93 14.90 7.77
N GLU A 305 8.49 15.36 8.90
CA GLU A 305 8.20 14.76 10.21
C GLU A 305 6.77 15.04 10.68
N MET A 306 6.22 16.23 10.34
CA MET A 306 4.83 16.56 10.64
C MET A 306 3.85 15.69 9.85
N ILE A 307 4.15 15.46 8.56
CA ILE A 307 3.38 14.55 7.70
C ILE A 307 3.41 13.14 8.30
N ARG A 308 4.59 12.59 8.53
CA ARG A 308 4.75 11.23 9.06
C ARG A 308 4.14 11.06 10.45
N LYS A 309 4.20 12.09 11.31
CA LYS A 309 3.50 12.09 12.60
C LYS A 309 1.98 11.97 12.41
N THR A 310 1.41 12.80 11.54
CA THR A 310 -0.03 12.77 11.23
C THR A 310 -0.44 11.39 10.69
N GLN A 311 0.38 10.81 9.81
CA GLN A 311 0.14 9.47 9.27
C GLN A 311 0.16 8.40 10.36
N ARG A 312 1.13 8.44 11.30
CA ARG A 312 1.16 7.51 12.45
C ARG A 312 -0.08 7.63 13.33
N GLU A 313 -0.54 8.85 13.61
CA GLU A 313 -1.78 9.08 14.36
C GLU A 313 -3.01 8.52 13.62
N GLN A 314 -3.11 8.74 12.30
CA GLN A 314 -4.18 8.18 11.47
C GLN A 314 -4.16 6.64 11.46
N MET A 315 -2.97 6.03 11.36
CA MET A 315 -2.84 4.57 11.41
C MET A 315 -3.25 4.01 12.77
N MET A 316 -2.89 4.67 13.88
CA MET A 316 -3.38 4.27 15.21
C MET A 316 -4.91 4.26 15.27
N TRP A 317 -5.57 5.29 14.76
CA TRP A 317 -7.04 5.33 14.73
C TRP A 317 -7.65 4.22 13.87
N ARG A 318 -7.07 3.96 12.69
CA ARG A 318 -7.49 2.85 11.82
C ARG A 318 -7.33 1.48 12.50
N GLU A 319 -6.25 1.30 13.24
CA GLU A 319 -6.01 0.07 14.00
C GLU A 319 -7.06 -0.10 15.11
N ILE A 320 -7.38 0.96 15.85
CA ILE A 320 -8.46 0.93 16.86
C ILE A 320 -9.79 0.53 16.22
N GLU A 321 -10.16 1.13 15.08
CA GLU A 321 -11.39 0.78 14.36
C GLU A 321 -11.40 -0.68 13.91
N SER A 322 -10.27 -1.18 13.42
CA SER A 322 -10.08 -2.58 13.02
C SER A 322 -10.24 -3.52 14.21
N GLN A 323 -9.59 -3.23 15.35
CA GLN A 323 -9.64 -4.02 16.57
C GLN A 323 -11.04 -4.08 17.18
N VAL A 324 -11.74 -2.95 17.23
CA VAL A 324 -13.12 -2.91 17.73
C VAL A 324 -14.02 -3.83 16.89
N ARG A 325 -13.85 -3.82 15.57
CA ARG A 325 -14.60 -4.72 14.68
C ARG A 325 -14.19 -6.18 14.88
N TRP A 326 -12.90 -6.46 14.98
CA TRP A 326 -12.38 -7.81 15.20
C TRP A 326 -12.89 -8.40 16.52
N LEU A 327 -12.89 -7.63 17.60
CA LEU A 327 -13.45 -8.03 18.90
C LEU A 327 -14.94 -8.36 18.79
N ALA A 328 -15.71 -7.57 18.06
CA ALA A 328 -17.13 -7.86 17.84
C ALA A 328 -17.34 -9.17 17.06
N ASP A 329 -16.55 -9.40 16.02
CA ASP A 329 -16.67 -10.57 15.14
C ASP A 329 -16.17 -11.87 15.79
N ASN A 330 -15.23 -11.81 16.73
CA ASN A 330 -14.57 -12.97 17.33
C ASN A 330 -14.87 -13.18 18.82
N SER A 331 -15.73 -12.35 19.42
CA SER A 331 -16.06 -12.50 20.83
C SER A 331 -16.81 -13.80 21.11
N THR A 332 -16.44 -14.46 22.20
CA THR A 332 -17.15 -15.59 22.78
C THR A 332 -18.03 -15.19 23.97
N ASP A 333 -18.09 -13.90 24.31
CA ASP A 333 -18.89 -13.40 25.43
C ASP A 333 -20.39 -13.55 25.13
N PRO A 334 -21.14 -14.33 25.94
CA PRO A 334 -22.56 -14.60 25.67
C PRO A 334 -23.43 -13.34 25.65
N PHE A 335 -23.06 -12.32 26.45
CA PHE A 335 -23.82 -11.07 26.52
C PHE A 335 -23.67 -10.25 25.24
N LEU A 336 -22.45 -10.08 24.73
CA LEU A 336 -22.19 -9.40 23.46
C LEU A 336 -22.82 -10.13 22.27
N LEU A 337 -22.71 -11.46 22.20
CA LEU A 337 -23.33 -12.25 21.14
C LEU A 337 -24.85 -12.11 21.11
N SER A 338 -25.49 -12.07 22.29
CA SER A 338 -26.93 -11.81 22.42
C SER A 338 -27.30 -10.41 21.92
N GLU A 339 -26.56 -9.37 22.32
CA GLU A 339 -26.79 -7.99 21.88
C GLU A 339 -26.60 -7.83 20.37
N LEU A 340 -25.52 -8.39 19.79
CA LEU A 340 -25.27 -8.37 18.35
C LEU A 340 -26.44 -8.98 17.58
N LYS A 341 -26.92 -10.16 18.01
CA LYS A 341 -28.06 -10.83 17.38
C LYS A 341 -29.32 -9.97 17.42
N GLN A 342 -29.64 -9.36 18.56
CA GLN A 342 -30.81 -8.47 18.69
C GLN A 342 -30.70 -7.23 17.80
N VAL A 343 -29.51 -6.63 17.75
CA VAL A 343 -29.22 -5.46 16.91
C VAL A 343 -29.39 -5.80 15.43
N HIS A 344 -28.87 -6.94 14.96
CA HIS A 344 -29.02 -7.37 13.57
C HIS A 344 -30.48 -7.59 13.17
N ILE A 345 -31.28 -8.24 14.03
CA ILE A 345 -32.73 -8.43 13.79
C ILE A 345 -33.43 -7.07 13.71
N ALA A 346 -33.17 -6.17 14.66
CA ALA A 346 -33.81 -4.86 14.70
C ALA A 346 -33.42 -3.97 13.51
N LEU A 347 -32.19 -4.09 12.99
CA LEU A 347 -31.76 -3.44 11.75
C LEU A 347 -32.48 -4.00 10.52
N GLY A 348 -32.55 -5.33 10.40
CA GLY A 348 -33.21 -6.00 9.28
C GLY A 348 -34.71 -5.69 9.19
N GLU A 349 -35.36 -5.49 10.33
CA GLU A 349 -36.78 -5.12 10.44
C GLU A 349 -37.00 -3.59 10.47
N ASN A 350 -35.95 -2.78 10.27
CA ASN A 350 -35.99 -1.32 10.31
C ASN A 350 -36.57 -0.73 11.63
N ARG A 351 -36.43 -1.46 12.74
CA ARG A 351 -36.86 -1.04 14.10
C ARG A 351 -35.77 -0.29 14.86
N LEU A 352 -34.55 -0.26 14.33
CA LEU A 352 -33.40 0.40 14.96
C LEU A 352 -32.52 1.05 13.91
N ALA A 353 -32.24 2.34 14.05
CA ALA A 353 -31.34 3.04 13.14
C ALA A 353 -29.86 2.59 13.35
N PRO A 354 -29.03 2.56 12.29
CA PRO A 354 -27.62 2.15 12.38
C PRO A 354 -26.81 2.87 13.47
N ARG A 355 -27.04 4.17 13.67
CA ARG A 355 -26.36 4.95 14.73
C ARG A 355 -26.67 4.45 16.14
N HIS A 356 -27.92 4.03 16.38
CA HIS A 356 -28.35 3.48 17.68
C HIS A 356 -27.87 2.04 17.87
N ALA A 357 -27.90 1.24 16.81
CA ALA A 357 -27.31 -0.10 16.75
C ALA A 357 -25.82 -0.08 17.15
N ALA A 358 -25.02 0.76 16.50
CA ALA A 358 -23.59 0.89 16.80
C ALA A 358 -23.34 1.27 18.27
N ARG A 359 -24.11 2.23 18.81
CA ARG A 359 -23.98 2.63 20.22
C ARG A 359 -24.31 1.50 21.20
N ARG A 360 -25.30 0.64 20.87
CA ARG A 360 -25.62 -0.54 21.69
C ARG A 360 -24.49 -1.55 21.70
N VAL A 361 -23.94 -1.87 20.51
CA VAL A 361 -22.82 -2.81 20.36
C VAL A 361 -21.58 -2.32 21.11
N LEU A 362 -21.22 -1.03 20.97
CA LEU A 362 -20.08 -0.44 21.70
C LEU A 362 -20.25 -0.51 23.22
N LYS A 363 -21.46 -0.21 23.74
CA LYS A 363 -21.75 -0.37 25.17
C LYS A 363 -21.64 -1.83 25.63
N ALA A 364 -22.00 -2.78 24.77
CA ALA A 364 -21.92 -4.20 25.09
C ALA A 364 -20.47 -4.68 25.10
N LEU A 365 -19.65 -4.26 24.13
CA LEU A 365 -18.21 -4.51 24.08
C LEU A 365 -17.49 -4.05 25.35
N LEU A 366 -17.78 -2.84 25.84
CA LEU A 366 -17.18 -2.31 27.08
C LEU A 366 -17.57 -3.12 28.34
N LYS A 367 -18.71 -3.81 28.31
CA LYS A 367 -19.20 -4.63 29.44
C LYS A 367 -18.69 -6.08 29.39
N ALA A 368 -18.37 -6.59 28.21
CA ALA A 368 -17.97 -7.97 27.98
C ALA A 368 -16.60 -8.35 28.60
N GLY A 369 -15.90 -7.41 29.25
CA GLY A 369 -14.64 -7.68 29.94
C GLY A 369 -13.53 -8.19 29.02
N THR A 370 -13.62 -7.91 27.72
CA THR A 370 -12.67 -8.38 26.72
C THR A 370 -11.31 -7.72 26.97
N VAL A 371 -10.35 -8.51 27.45
CA VAL A 371 -8.95 -8.08 27.56
C VAL A 371 -8.37 -8.09 26.16
N LEU A 372 -7.84 -6.94 25.72
CA LEU A 372 -7.08 -6.77 24.49
C LEU A 372 -5.73 -7.48 24.60
#